data_AF-A0A3B7MEL2-F1
#
_entry.id   AF-A0A3B7MEL2-F1
#
_cell.length_a   1.000
_cell.length_b   1.000
_cell.length_c   1.000
_cell.angle_alpha   90.00
_cell.angle_beta   90.00
_cell.angle_gamma   90.00
#
_symmetry.space_group_name_H-M   'P 1'
#
loop_
_entity.id
_entity.type
_entity.pdbx_description
1 polymer ?
#
loop_
_entity_poly.entity_id
_entity_poly.type
_entity_poly.pdbx_seq_one_letter_code
_entity_poly.pdbx_strand_id
1 'polypeptide(L)'
;MENKLYITRRKDLMDHAGDTEITLQEWTTFVANDPDMRLEHYTTVTLPDGSEYRYPSPGKAIWLCRQPGEFTTREIVFDYVDGNIVINDPDPSTLKKIRHIAFKLNTRVFKETPKDTGYILEEQPVLIPRFGFQNMTAPFKKVMLAVWHQLHHLAFSFFRNSPEKLVNDPKKKLKDQ
;
A
#
# COMPACT_ATOMS: atom_id res chain seq x y z
N MET A 1 8.34 -2.18 19.89
CA MET A 1 7.02 -1.73 19.41
C MET A 1 6.89 -2.31 18.01
N GLU A 2 5.92 -3.18 17.80
CA GLU A 2 5.63 -3.73 16.47
C GLU A 2 5.10 -2.60 15.58
N ASN A 3 5.73 -2.39 14.43
CA ASN A 3 5.35 -1.38 13.45
C ASN A 3 4.74 -2.08 12.24
N LYS A 4 3.44 -1.94 12.04
CA LYS A 4 2.72 -2.58 10.94
C LYS A 4 2.40 -1.60 9.82
N LEU A 5 2.54 -2.04 8.59
CA LEU A 5 2.16 -1.30 7.39
C LEU A 5 1.16 -2.08 6.56
N TYR A 6 0.21 -1.33 5.99
CA TYR A 6 -0.88 -1.84 5.18
C TYR A 6 -0.78 -1.24 3.79
N ILE A 7 -0.85 -2.09 2.76
CA ILE A 7 -1.05 -1.69 1.38
C ILE A 7 -2.53 -1.95 1.04
N THR A 8 -3.27 -0.92 0.66
CA THR A 8 -4.73 -1.00 0.46
C THR A 8 -5.25 0.08 -0.49
N ARG A 9 -6.38 -0.15 -1.17
CA ARG A 9 -7.08 0.93 -1.90
C ARG A 9 -8.18 1.58 -1.08
N ARG A 10 -8.51 1.02 0.08
CA ARG A 10 -9.50 1.58 0.98
C ARG A 10 -9.05 2.94 1.48
N LYS A 11 -10.02 3.83 1.70
CA LYS A 11 -9.78 5.12 2.36
C LYS A 11 -9.69 4.97 3.88
N ASP A 12 -10.32 3.92 4.41
CA ASP A 12 -10.34 3.53 5.82
C ASP A 12 -10.23 1.99 5.86
N LEU A 13 -9.41 1.42 6.74
CA LEU A 13 -9.28 -0.03 6.85
C LEU A 13 -10.60 -0.71 7.23
N MET A 14 -11.49 0.00 7.93
CA MET A 14 -12.81 -0.47 8.35
C MET A 14 -13.87 -0.40 7.25
N ASP A 15 -13.56 0.23 6.10
CA ASP A 15 -14.47 0.34 4.97
C ASP A 15 -14.38 -0.92 4.10
N HIS A 16 -15.31 -1.85 4.30
CA HIS A 16 -15.41 -3.10 3.55
C HIS A 16 -16.20 -2.97 2.24
N ALA A 17 -16.32 -1.77 1.68
CA ALA A 17 -16.93 -1.60 0.36
C ALA A 17 -16.09 -2.32 -0.71
N GLY A 18 -16.65 -3.41 -1.26
CA GLY A 18 -15.93 -4.45 -2.03
C GLY A 18 -15.19 -3.98 -3.29
N ASP A 19 -15.49 -2.80 -3.83
CA ASP A 19 -14.79 -2.26 -5.02
C ASP A 19 -13.41 -1.65 -4.70
N THR A 20 -13.05 -1.57 -3.41
CA THR A 20 -11.80 -0.93 -2.95
C THR A 20 -10.77 -1.91 -2.39
N GLU A 21 -10.98 -3.20 -2.56
CA GLU A 21 -10.09 -4.25 -2.07
C GLU A 21 -9.03 -4.63 -3.11
N ILE A 22 -7.85 -5.05 -2.65
CA ILE A 22 -6.92 -5.80 -3.48
C ILE A 22 -7.48 -7.21 -3.54
N THR A 23 -7.77 -7.74 -4.73
CA THR A 23 -8.27 -9.12 -4.81
C THR A 23 -7.12 -10.11 -4.62
N LEU A 24 -7.42 -11.29 -4.07
CA LEU A 24 -6.42 -12.35 -3.95
C LEU A 24 -5.81 -12.74 -5.31
N GLN A 25 -6.62 -12.78 -6.36
CA GLN A 25 -6.15 -13.08 -7.72
C GLN A 25 -5.18 -12.01 -8.23
N GLU A 26 -5.49 -10.74 -8.00
CA GLU A 26 -4.61 -9.64 -8.37
C GLU A 26 -3.28 -9.72 -7.63
N TRP A 27 -3.33 -9.92 -6.32
CA TRP A 27 -2.13 -10.06 -5.50
C TRP A 27 -1.25 -11.24 -5.94
N THR A 28 -1.84 -12.43 -6.09
CA THR A 28 -1.10 -13.63 -6.52
C THR A 28 -0.54 -13.47 -7.94
N THR A 29 -1.26 -12.80 -8.83
CA THR A 29 -0.76 -12.46 -10.18
C THR A 29 0.42 -11.50 -10.11
N PHE A 30 0.37 -10.48 -9.24
CA PHE A 30 1.50 -9.58 -9.01
C PHE A 30 2.73 -10.36 -8.52
N VAL A 31 2.57 -11.19 -7.48
CA VAL A 31 3.66 -11.97 -6.90
C VAL A 31 4.26 -12.94 -7.92
N ALA A 32 3.44 -13.61 -8.72
CA ALA A 32 3.92 -14.53 -9.76
C ALA A 32 4.76 -13.86 -10.85
N ASN A 33 4.57 -12.55 -11.07
CA ASN A 33 5.33 -11.76 -12.03
C ASN A 33 6.57 -11.08 -11.43
N ASP A 34 6.77 -11.17 -10.11
CA ASP A 34 7.89 -10.53 -9.41
C ASP A 34 8.98 -11.59 -9.12
N PRO A 35 10.15 -11.52 -9.78
CA PRO A 35 11.18 -12.57 -9.67
C PRO A 35 11.82 -12.66 -8.28
N ASP A 36 11.68 -11.61 -7.47
CA ASP A 36 12.20 -11.60 -6.10
C ASP A 36 11.15 -12.08 -5.08
N MET A 37 9.92 -12.41 -5.52
CA MET A 37 8.87 -12.87 -4.62
C MET A 37 8.45 -14.30 -4.90
N ARG A 38 7.98 -14.97 -3.85
CA ARG A 38 7.47 -16.33 -3.90
C ARG A 38 6.16 -16.39 -3.13
N LEU A 39 5.12 -16.97 -3.73
CA LEU A 39 3.90 -17.33 -2.99
C LEU A 39 4.19 -18.50 -2.05
N GLU A 40 3.72 -18.37 -0.82
CA GLU A 40 3.74 -19.45 0.16
C GLU A 40 2.30 -19.77 0.54
N HIS A 41 1.77 -20.89 0.06
CA HIS A 41 0.34 -21.23 0.23
C HIS A 41 -0.04 -21.68 1.65
N TYR A 42 0.95 -21.76 2.56
CA TYR A 42 0.76 -22.26 3.91
C TYR A 42 1.53 -21.41 4.91
N THR A 43 0.97 -21.23 6.10
CA THR A 43 1.70 -20.71 7.26
C THR A 43 1.99 -21.85 8.21
N THR A 44 3.24 -21.93 8.67
CA THR A 44 3.68 -22.88 9.69
C THR A 44 3.79 -22.16 11.02
N VAL A 45 3.16 -22.70 12.06
CA VAL A 45 3.27 -22.22 13.44
C VAL A 45 3.84 -23.35 14.28
N THR A 46 4.84 -23.04 15.10
CA THR A 46 5.37 -23.96 16.10
C THR A 46 4.48 -23.92 17.35
N LEU A 47 3.93 -25.08 17.71
CA LEU A 47 3.12 -25.28 18.90
C LEU A 47 4.01 -25.35 20.16
N PRO A 48 3.46 -25.16 21.37
CA PRO A 48 4.23 -25.22 22.62
C PRO A 48 4.93 -26.56 22.88
N ASP A 49 4.43 -27.64 22.27
CA ASP A 49 5.02 -28.99 22.33
C ASP A 49 6.14 -29.21 21.30
N GLY A 50 6.49 -28.18 20.51
CA GLY A 50 7.50 -28.22 19.46
C GLY A 50 7.01 -28.79 18.13
N SER A 51 5.74 -29.20 18.03
CA SER A 51 5.17 -29.65 16.76
C SER A 51 4.86 -28.48 15.82
N GLU A 52 4.84 -28.74 14.51
CA GLU A 52 4.49 -27.74 13.50
C GLU A 52 3.04 -27.91 13.06
N TYR A 53 2.23 -26.86 13.20
CA TYR A 53 0.90 -26.79 12.61
C TYR A 53 0.95 -25.96 11.33
N ARG A 54 0.51 -26.56 10.21
CA ARG A 54 0.42 -25.88 8.91
C ARG A 54 -1.04 -25.62 8.56
N TYR A 55 -1.37 -24.38 8.26
CA TYR A 55 -2.70 -24.00 7.77
C TYR A 55 -2.59 -23.26 6.43
N PRO A 56 -3.60 -23.39 5.55
CA PRO A 56 -3.61 -22.67 4.28
C PRO A 56 -3.58 -21.15 4.49
N SER A 57 -2.66 -20.47 3.82
CA SER A 57 -2.63 -19.01 3.68
C SER A 57 -2.44 -18.68 2.20
N PRO A 58 -3.52 -18.62 1.40
CA PRO A 58 -3.41 -18.59 -0.06
C PRO A 58 -2.80 -17.29 -0.60
N GLY A 59 -2.70 -16.24 0.22
CA GLY A 59 -2.12 -14.96 -0.16
C GLY A 59 -0.88 -14.56 0.62
N LYS A 60 -0.25 -15.46 1.38
CA LYS A 60 1.06 -15.19 1.97
C LYS A 60 2.13 -15.22 0.87
N ALA A 61 2.98 -14.19 0.83
CA ALA A 61 4.12 -14.13 -0.05
C ALA A 61 5.40 -13.80 0.74
N ILE A 62 6.51 -14.34 0.26
CA ILE A 62 7.84 -14.05 0.78
C ILE A 62 8.58 -13.23 -0.28
N TRP A 63 9.08 -12.07 0.10
CA TRP A 63 10.06 -11.33 -0.68
C TRP A 63 11.48 -11.74 -0.26
N LEU A 64 12.26 -12.20 -1.23
CA LEU A 64 13.65 -12.59 -1.10
C LEU A 64 14.53 -11.36 -1.29
N CYS A 65 14.75 -10.59 -0.22
CA CYS A 65 15.58 -9.41 -0.27
C CYS A 65 17.06 -9.81 -0.33
N ARG A 66 17.69 -9.58 -1.49
CA ARG A 66 19.14 -9.73 -1.69
C ARG A 66 19.77 -8.34 -1.78
N GLN A 67 20.59 -8.00 -0.80
CA GLN A 67 21.34 -6.74 -0.85
C GLN A 67 22.66 -6.93 -1.61
N PRO A 68 23.07 -5.96 -2.46
CA PRO A 68 24.36 -6.00 -3.11
C PRO A 68 25.49 -6.12 -2.06
N GLY A 69 26.27 -7.19 -2.13
CA GLY A 69 27.36 -7.46 -1.19
C GLY A 69 27.00 -8.32 0.02
N GLU A 70 25.73 -8.71 0.19
CA GLU A 70 25.33 -9.70 1.19
C GLU A 70 25.29 -11.12 0.57
N PHE A 71 25.80 -12.10 1.31
CA PHE A 71 25.75 -13.52 0.94
C PHE A 71 24.45 -14.21 1.41
N THR A 72 23.72 -13.56 2.32
CA THR A 72 22.46 -14.06 2.88
C THR A 72 21.27 -13.38 2.20
N THR A 73 20.22 -14.16 1.95
CA THR A 73 18.93 -13.63 1.49
C THR A 73 18.05 -13.44 2.71
N ARG A 74 17.50 -12.25 2.89
CA ARG A 74 16.52 -11.99 3.95
C ARG A 74 15.12 -12.27 3.43
N GLU A 75 14.35 -13.05 4.18
CA GLU A 75 12.96 -13.37 3.85
C GLU A 75 12.03 -12.40 4.58
N ILE A 76 11.23 -11.66 3.83
CA ILE A 76 10.25 -10.71 4.38
C ILE A 76 8.86 -11.18 3.98
N VAL A 77 7.99 -11.32 4.97
CA VAL A 77 6.62 -11.81 4.76
C VAL A 77 5.70 -10.64 4.42
N PHE A 78 4.93 -10.83 3.35
CA PHE A 78 3.80 -10.01 2.95
C PHE A 78 2.54 -10.88 3.08
N ASP A 79 1.66 -10.52 4.00
CA ASP A 79 0.47 -11.32 4.27
C ASP A 79 -0.77 -10.66 3.67
N TYR A 80 -1.59 -11.45 2.98
CA TYR A 80 -2.86 -10.97 2.43
C TYR A 80 -3.96 -11.20 3.47
N VAL A 81 -4.55 -10.12 3.98
CA VAL A 81 -5.60 -10.17 4.99
C VAL A 81 -6.71 -9.21 4.60
N ASP A 82 -7.90 -9.77 4.34
CA ASP A 82 -9.14 -9.03 4.06
C ASP A 82 -8.99 -7.91 3.02
N GLY A 83 -8.34 -8.22 1.90
CA GLY A 83 -8.16 -7.26 0.80
C GLY A 83 -7.00 -6.27 0.99
N ASN A 84 -6.17 -6.47 2.01
CA ASN A 84 -4.99 -5.67 2.30
C ASN A 84 -3.73 -6.53 2.25
N ILE A 85 -2.58 -5.93 1.94
CA ILE A 85 -1.27 -6.56 2.15
C ILE A 85 -0.65 -5.98 3.41
N VAL A 86 -0.31 -6.84 4.35
CA VAL A 86 0.18 -6.49 5.68
C VAL A 86 1.65 -6.87 5.79
N ILE A 87 2.45 -5.94 6.33
CA ILE A 87 3.88 -6.12 6.56
C ILE A 87 4.21 -5.70 7.99
N ASN A 88 4.93 -6.56 8.71
CA ASN A 88 5.40 -6.27 10.05
C ASN A 88 6.87 -5.81 10.02
N ASP A 89 7.18 -4.78 10.80
CA ASP A 89 8.51 -4.22 11.05
C ASP A 89 9.37 -4.00 9.79
N PRO A 90 8.89 -3.24 8.78
CA PRO A 90 9.64 -3.06 7.55
C PRO A 90 10.85 -2.16 7.74
N ASP A 91 11.98 -2.60 7.21
CA ASP A 91 13.22 -1.82 7.15
C ASP A 91 13.21 -0.84 5.95
N PRO A 92 14.23 0.05 5.81
CA PRO A 92 14.28 1.00 4.69
C PRO A 92 14.28 0.37 3.29
N SER A 93 14.79 -0.85 3.13
CA SER A 93 14.74 -1.61 1.87
C SER A 93 13.35 -2.19 1.63
N THR A 94 12.70 -2.71 2.68
CA THR A 94 11.30 -3.15 2.64
C THR A 94 10.36 -2.01 2.28
N LEU A 95 10.58 -0.81 2.83
CA LEU A 95 9.78 0.37 2.46
C LEU A 95 9.87 0.71 0.97
N LYS A 96 11.03 0.49 0.32
CA LYS A 96 11.15 0.67 -1.14
C LYS A 96 10.30 -0.36 -1.89
N LYS A 97 10.32 -1.62 -1.46
CA LYS A 97 9.49 -2.69 -2.05
C LYS A 97 8.00 -2.41 -1.84
N ILE A 98 7.59 -2.04 -0.63
CA ILE A 98 6.20 -1.63 -0.30
C ILE A 98 5.72 -0.53 -1.24
N ARG A 99 6.51 0.53 -1.42
CA ARG A 99 6.18 1.63 -2.35
C ARG A 99 6.10 1.16 -3.80
N HIS A 100 6.99 0.25 -4.22
CA HIS A 100 6.95 -0.31 -5.56
C HIS A 100 5.66 -1.11 -5.81
N ILE A 101 5.30 -2.00 -4.87
CA ILE A 101 4.06 -2.78 -4.91
C ILE A 101 2.87 -1.82 -4.95
N ALA A 102 2.85 -0.82 -4.07
CA ALA A 102 1.74 0.12 -3.99
C ALA A 102 1.57 0.93 -5.28
N PHE A 103 2.67 1.37 -5.89
CA PHE A 103 2.65 2.03 -7.18
C PHE A 103 2.10 1.11 -8.29
N LYS A 104 2.56 -0.14 -8.35
CA LYS A 104 2.16 -1.11 -9.38
C LYS A 104 0.69 -1.50 -9.30
N LEU A 105 0.17 -1.62 -8.08
CA LEU A 105 -1.23 -1.96 -7.82
C LEU A 105 -2.15 -0.73 -7.76
N ASN A 106 -1.62 0.49 -7.91
CA ASN A 106 -2.36 1.73 -7.73
C ASN A 106 -3.10 1.78 -6.37
N THR A 107 -2.37 1.49 -5.30
CA THR A 107 -2.87 1.46 -3.92
C THR A 107 -2.17 2.53 -3.06
N ARG A 108 -2.64 2.66 -1.83
CA ARG A 108 -2.09 3.52 -0.78
C ARG A 108 -1.33 2.69 0.24
N VAL A 109 -0.56 3.36 1.08
CA VAL A 109 0.20 2.75 2.17
C VAL A 109 -0.21 3.45 3.46
N PHE A 110 -0.59 2.69 4.49
CA PHE A 110 -0.88 3.21 5.83
C PHE A 110 0.04 2.58 6.85
N LYS A 111 0.55 3.40 7.77
CA LYS A 111 1.35 2.95 8.90
C LYS A 111 0.48 2.94 10.16
N GLU A 112 0.52 1.86 10.91
CA GLU A 112 -0.12 1.76 12.22
C GLU A 112 0.83 2.28 13.30
N THR A 113 0.41 3.34 13.98
CA THR A 113 1.17 3.97 15.06
C THR A 113 0.37 3.87 16.36
N PRO A 114 0.96 3.38 17.46
CA PRO A 114 0.31 3.41 18.78
C PRO A 114 0.04 4.84 19.24
N LYS A 115 -1.12 5.08 19.86
CA LYS A 115 -1.49 6.32 20.53
C LYS A 115 -2.11 5.98 21.89
N ASP A 116 -2.16 6.95 22.80
CA ASP A 116 -2.55 6.78 24.21
C ASP A 116 -3.84 5.97 24.47
N THR A 117 -4.75 5.87 23.49
CA THR A 117 -6.02 5.13 23.59
C THR A 117 -6.25 4.09 22.49
N GLY A 118 -5.25 3.75 21.67
CA GLY A 118 -5.41 2.79 20.58
C GLY A 118 -4.34 2.92 19.50
N TYR A 119 -4.74 2.72 18.24
CA TYR A 119 -3.85 2.87 17.07
C TYR A 119 -4.40 3.89 16.10
N ILE A 120 -3.51 4.63 15.45
CA ILE A 120 -3.83 5.54 14.35
C ILE A 120 -3.19 5.04 13.07
N LEU A 121 -3.88 5.25 11.95
CA LEU A 121 -3.37 4.94 10.62
C LEU A 121 -2.90 6.22 9.95
N GLU A 122 -1.60 6.29 9.67
CA GLU A 122 -0.99 7.43 9.00
C GLU A 122 -0.66 7.07 7.55
N GLU A 123 -1.32 7.75 6.60
CA GLU A 123 -1.03 7.57 5.17
C GLU A 123 0.44 7.92 4.88
N GLN A 124 1.14 7.00 4.24
CA GLN A 124 2.53 7.15 3.84
C GLN A 124 2.60 7.53 2.36
N PRO A 125 3.46 8.50 1.99
CA PRO A 125 3.61 8.87 0.60
C PRO A 125 4.18 7.70 -0.21
N VAL A 126 3.43 7.28 -1.23
CA VAL A 126 3.94 6.44 -2.30
C VAL A 126 4.71 7.35 -3.24
N LEU A 127 5.99 7.54 -2.96
CA LEU A 127 6.86 8.35 -3.82
C LEU A 127 6.89 7.72 -5.21
N ILE A 128 6.29 8.40 -6.20
CA ILE A 128 6.51 8.09 -7.61
C ILE A 128 8.02 8.20 -7.82
N PRO A 129 8.71 7.17 -8.33
CA PRO A 129 10.14 7.29 -8.60
C PRO A 129 10.34 8.52 -9.47
N ARG A 130 11.15 9.47 -8.99
CA ARG A 130 11.67 10.54 -9.86
C ARG A 130 12.47 9.81 -10.94
N PHE A 131 11.86 9.60 -12.10
CA PHE A 131 12.61 9.22 -13.28
C PHE A 131 13.66 10.32 -13.49
N GLY A 132 14.92 9.99 -13.21
CA GLY A 132 16.02 10.87 -13.53
C GLY A 132 16.06 11.02 -15.05
N PHE A 133 15.49 12.11 -15.58
CA PHE A 133 15.47 12.43 -17.01
C PHE A 133 16.88 12.59 -17.63
N GLN A 134 17.93 12.45 -16.84
CA GLN A 134 19.32 12.68 -17.25
C GLN A 134 19.81 11.61 -18.24
N ASN A 135 19.29 10.38 -18.22
CA ASN A 135 19.83 9.27 -19.03
C ASN A 135 18.89 8.73 -20.13
N MET A 136 17.77 9.41 -20.44
CA MET A 136 16.86 8.95 -21.49
C MET A 136 17.22 9.52 -22.87
N THR A 137 17.19 8.67 -23.89
CA THR A 137 17.37 9.06 -25.30
C THR A 137 16.22 9.95 -25.76
N ALA A 138 16.54 10.87 -26.69
CA ALA A 138 15.69 11.99 -27.09
C ALA A 138 14.22 11.67 -27.48
N PRO A 139 13.87 10.55 -28.15
CA PRO A 139 12.48 10.32 -28.54
C PRO A 139 11.56 10.04 -27.34
N PHE A 140 12.06 9.43 -26.26
CA PHE A 140 11.25 9.12 -25.08
C PHE A 140 11.00 10.33 -24.17
N LYS A 141 11.87 11.35 -24.22
CA LYS A 141 11.71 12.57 -23.41
C LYS A 141 10.44 13.33 -23.76
N LYS A 142 10.09 13.46 -25.05
CA LYS A 142 8.90 14.20 -25.48
C LYS A 142 7.59 13.50 -25.12
N VAL A 143 7.56 12.17 -25.26
CA VAL A 143 6.39 11.35 -24.91
C VAL A 143 6.13 11.41 -23.40
N MET A 144 7.16 11.24 -22.58
CA MET A 144 7.02 11.29 -21.13
C MET A 144 6.68 12.70 -20.61
N LEU A 145 7.16 13.77 -21.27
CA LEU A 145 6.79 15.14 -20.91
C LEU A 145 5.31 15.43 -21.19
N ALA A 146 4.78 14.92 -22.30
CA ALA A 146 3.37 15.08 -22.67
C ALA A 146 2.45 14.29 -21.73
N VAL A 147 2.82 13.05 -21.38
CA VAL A 147 2.11 12.22 -20.39
C VAL A 147 2.15 12.88 -19.01
N TRP A 148 3.30 13.45 -18.62
CA TRP A 148 3.44 14.20 -17.37
C TRP A 148 2.54 15.44 -17.32
N HIS A 149 2.47 16.23 -18.40
CA HIS A 149 1.59 17.40 -18.47
C HIS A 149 0.10 17.03 -18.38
N GLN A 150 -0.32 15.92 -18.99
CA GLN A 150 -1.70 15.43 -18.88
C GLN A 150 -2.03 14.92 -17.47
N LEU A 151 -1.12 14.18 -16.83
CA LEU A 151 -1.29 13.71 -15.46
C LEU A 151 -1.32 14.87 -14.43
N HIS A 152 -0.52 15.91 -14.63
CA HIS A 152 -0.53 17.09 -13.76
C HIS A 152 -1.83 17.89 -13.87
N HIS A 153 -2.41 18.02 -15.07
CA HIS A 153 -3.72 18.66 -15.25
C HIS A 153 -4.85 17.87 -14.58
N LEU A 154 -4.81 16.53 -14.65
CA LEU A 154 -5.80 15.67 -14.01
C LEU A 154 -5.68 15.67 -12.48
N ALA A 155 -4.47 15.68 -11.93
CA ALA A 155 -4.24 15.79 -10.50
C ALA A 155 -4.72 17.15 -9.93
N PHE A 156 -4.57 18.24 -10.70
CA PHE A 156 -5.01 19.58 -10.29
C PHE A 156 -6.54 19.76 -10.31
N SER A 157 -7.26 19.06 -11.21
CA SER A 157 -8.73 19.09 -11.22
C SER A 157 -9.37 18.32 -10.06
N PHE A 158 -8.72 17.29 -9.54
CA PHE A 158 -9.23 16.52 -8.39
C PHE A 158 -9.06 17.24 -7.06
N PHE A 159 -8.05 18.11 -6.90
CA PHE A 159 -7.82 18.84 -5.65
C PHE A 159 -8.69 20.09 -5.47
N ARG A 160 -9.38 20.57 -6.52
CA ARG A 160 -10.20 21.80 -6.45
C ARG A 160 -11.70 21.56 -6.27
N ASN A 161 -12.17 20.31 -6.39
CA ASN A 161 -13.58 19.94 -6.24
C ASN A 161 -13.85 19.15 -4.95
N SER A 162 -13.38 19.65 -3.81
CA SER A 162 -14.01 19.34 -2.53
C SER A 162 -15.17 20.31 -2.33
N PRO A 163 -16.45 19.89 -2.45
CA PRO A 163 -17.54 20.73 -2.00
C PRO A 163 -17.47 20.83 -0.48
N GLU A 164 -17.19 22.02 0.03
CA GLU A 164 -17.55 22.37 1.41
C GLU A 164 -19.02 21.99 1.61
N LYS A 165 -19.27 21.10 2.57
CA LYS A 165 -20.62 20.74 2.96
C LYS A 165 -21.33 21.98 3.48
N LEU A 166 -22.31 22.45 2.72
CA LEU A 166 -23.38 23.33 3.21
C LEU A 166 -24.02 22.66 4.43
N VAL A 167 -23.75 23.21 5.60
CA VAL A 167 -24.52 22.94 6.82
C VAL A 167 -25.86 23.65 6.66
N ASN A 168 -26.91 22.88 6.38
CA ASN A 168 -28.29 23.35 6.50
C ASN A 168 -28.68 23.40 7.98
N ASP A 169 -28.95 24.63 8.44
CA ASP A 169 -29.50 25.01 9.73
C ASP A 169 -30.96 24.56 9.86
N PRO A 170 -31.36 23.99 11.01
CA PRO A 170 -32.73 24.10 11.46
C PRO A 170 -32.78 24.47 12.95
N LYS A 171 -32.73 25.77 13.28
CA LYS A 171 -33.59 26.47 14.25
C LYS A 171 -32.93 27.78 14.72
N LYS A 172 -33.40 28.92 14.22
CA LYS A 172 -33.68 30.08 15.08
C LYS A 172 -34.81 30.93 14.51
N LYS A 173 -35.90 30.94 15.29
CA LYS A 173 -37.11 31.72 15.10
C LYS A 173 -36.81 33.22 15.16
N LEU A 174 -37.59 33.94 14.36
CA LEU A 174 -38.04 35.33 14.52
C LEU A 174 -37.80 35.91 15.92
N LYS A 175 -37.16 37.08 15.94
CA LYS A 175 -37.54 38.24 16.75
C LYS A 175 -36.89 39.46 16.09
N ASP A 176 -37.73 40.30 15.50
CA ASP A 176 -37.58 41.76 15.43
C ASP A 176 -38.79 42.31 14.66
N GLN A 177 -39.84 42.65 15.42
CA GLN A 177 -40.80 43.74 15.22
C GLN A 177 -41.46 44.01 16.57
#